data_AF-A0A497GJC2-F1
#
_entry.id   AF-A0A497GJC2-F1
#
_cell.length_a   1.000
_cell.length_b   1.000
_cell.length_c   1.000
_cell.angle_alpha   90.00
_cell.angle_beta   90.00
_cell.angle_gamma   90.00
#
_symmetry.space_group_name_H-M   'P 1'
#
loop_
_entity.id
_entity.type
_entity.pdbx_description
1 polymer ?
#
loop_
_entity_poly.entity_id
_entity_poly.type
_entity_poly.pdbx_seq_one_letter_code
_entity_poly.pdbx_strand_id
1 'polypeptide(L)'
;MEEIARRKVILALNLLKKLILALPNKYDPWKKSLIKALELTSNYIGKGDVFLSYTTLRISLELAIQLNYVIWKSIKERKDAIDILKDLSRKGKSFSLKMIKSAPGLAGVYRKQIAKTYIKVAEYVHPSYNMLMRFHEREMNEKDFHTFRDVIDFIMLIISHHVPYIPFTAEELMSISTTGLHRSYKYILKVFAKGQKQTKELS
;
A
#
# COMPACT_ATOMS: atom_id res chain seq x y z
N MET A 1 17.03 -18.56 4.69
CA MET A 1 15.60 -18.18 4.85
C MET A 1 15.36 -16.73 4.43
N GLU A 2 16.27 -15.81 4.75
CA GLU A 2 16.17 -14.38 4.38
C GLU A 2 16.09 -14.13 2.87
N GLU A 3 16.90 -14.82 2.06
CA GLU A 3 16.84 -14.67 0.59
C GLU A 3 15.48 -15.06 0.01
N ILE A 4 14.81 -16.08 0.58
CA ILE A 4 13.45 -16.47 0.18
C ILE A 4 12.46 -15.37 0.59
N ALA A 5 12.58 -14.84 1.81
CA ALA A 5 11.72 -13.77 2.31
C ALA A 5 11.88 -12.48 1.48
N ARG A 6 13.11 -12.13 1.10
CA ARG A 6 13.44 -11.03 0.19
C ARG A 6 12.76 -11.20 -1.15
N ARG A 7 12.92 -12.35 -1.81
CA ARG A 7 12.27 -12.64 -3.10
C ARG A 7 10.76 -12.50 -3.04
N LYS A 8 10.12 -12.95 -1.95
CA LYS A 8 8.68 -12.78 -1.74
C LYS A 8 8.27 -11.31 -1.63
N VAL A 9 9.06 -10.48 -0.95
CA VAL A 9 8.81 -9.02 -0.86
C VAL A 9 8.96 -8.36 -2.22
N ILE A 10 10.01 -8.69 -2.99
CA ILE A 10 10.20 -8.14 -4.35
C ILE A 10 9.03 -8.54 -5.27
N LEU A 11 8.61 -9.80 -5.23
CA LEU A 11 7.44 -10.27 -5.97
C LEU A 11 6.16 -9.51 -5.57
N ALA A 12 5.94 -9.31 -4.26
CA ALA A 12 4.82 -8.55 -3.75
C ALA A 12 4.84 -7.08 -4.21
N LEU A 13 6.01 -6.43 -4.26
CA LEU A 13 6.18 -5.08 -4.80
C LEU A 13 5.82 -5.00 -6.29
N ASN A 14 6.22 -6.00 -7.08
CA ASN A 14 5.90 -6.06 -8.52
C ASN A 14 4.40 -6.24 -8.76
N LEU A 15 3.75 -7.14 -8.01
CA LEU A 15 2.30 -7.34 -8.06
C LEU A 15 1.54 -6.06 -7.68
N LEU A 16 2.01 -5.37 -6.63
CA LEU A 16 1.45 -4.09 -6.22
C LEU A 16 1.63 -3.01 -7.31
N LYS A 17 2.81 -2.93 -7.94
CA LYS A 17 3.05 -2.00 -9.07
C LYS A 17 2.05 -2.23 -10.20
N LYS A 18 1.78 -3.49 -10.56
CA LYS A 18 0.77 -3.85 -11.57
C LYS A 18 -0.63 -3.36 -11.18
N LEU A 19 -1.01 -3.53 -9.91
CA LEU A 19 -2.29 -3.03 -9.40
C LEU A 19 -2.40 -1.50 -9.48
N ILE A 20 -1.34 -0.79 -9.10
CA ILE A 20 -1.28 0.67 -9.18
C ILE A 20 -1.41 1.16 -10.62
N LEU A 21 -0.81 0.44 -11.58
CA LEU A 21 -0.94 0.76 -13.00
C LEU A 21 -2.39 0.68 -13.51
N ALA A 22 -3.24 -0.13 -12.87
CA ALA A 22 -4.67 -0.23 -13.16
C ALA A 22 -5.53 0.87 -12.50
N LEU A 23 -4.94 1.79 -11.72
CA LEU A 23 -5.68 2.95 -11.20
C LEU A 23 -6.12 3.89 -12.34
N PRO A 24 -7.34 4.46 -12.25
CA PRO A 24 -7.82 5.47 -13.19
C PRO A 24 -6.89 6.69 -13.30
N ASN A 25 -6.77 7.26 -14.51
CA ASN A 25 -5.88 8.39 -14.80
C ASN A 25 -6.17 9.66 -13.99
N LYS A 26 -7.41 9.85 -13.51
CA LYS A 26 -7.75 10.94 -12.59
C LYS A 26 -6.98 10.90 -11.26
N TYR A 27 -6.31 9.79 -10.95
CA TYR A 27 -5.47 9.63 -9.76
C TYR A 27 -3.97 9.59 -10.09
N ASP A 28 -3.59 10.07 -11.29
CA ASP A 28 -2.22 10.05 -11.79
C ASP A 28 -1.14 10.56 -10.83
N PRO A 29 -1.35 11.65 -10.05
CA PRO A 29 -0.35 12.12 -9.11
C PRO A 29 0.00 11.09 -8.05
N TRP A 30 -0.99 10.37 -7.50
CA TRP A 30 -0.74 9.26 -6.56
C TRP A 30 -0.12 8.07 -7.28
N LYS A 31 -0.63 7.73 -8.47
CA LYS A 31 -0.12 6.61 -9.28
C LYS A 31 1.39 6.74 -9.54
N LYS A 32 1.83 7.88 -10.06
CA LYS A 32 3.25 8.17 -10.34
C LYS A 32 4.10 8.15 -9.08
N SER A 33 3.61 8.79 -8.01
CA SER A 33 4.32 8.87 -6.73
C SER A 33 4.46 7.51 -6.05
N LEU A 34 3.41 6.69 -6.07
CA LEU A 34 3.41 5.32 -5.54
C LEU A 34 4.40 4.46 -6.33
N ILE A 35 4.35 4.48 -7.67
CA ILE A 35 5.30 3.71 -8.49
C ILE A 35 6.75 4.09 -8.16
N LYS A 36 7.05 5.38 -8.09
CA LYS A 36 8.40 5.85 -7.75
C LYS A 36 8.82 5.41 -6.34
N ALA A 37 7.92 5.51 -5.35
CA ALA A 37 8.21 5.08 -3.99
C ALA A 37 8.46 3.57 -3.88
N LEU A 38 7.73 2.74 -4.63
CA LEU A 38 7.95 1.29 -4.68
C LEU A 38 9.26 0.92 -5.37
N GLU A 39 9.62 1.61 -6.46
CA GLU A 39 10.91 1.41 -7.13
C GLU A 39 12.08 1.76 -6.21
N LEU A 40 11.99 2.88 -5.50
CA LEU A 40 12.99 3.24 -4.50
C LEU A 40 13.05 2.21 -3.37
N THR A 41 11.90 1.74 -2.87
CA THR A 41 11.83 0.68 -1.85
C THR A 41 12.53 -0.59 -2.32
N SER A 42 12.23 -1.07 -3.53
CA SER A 42 12.89 -2.23 -4.12
C SER A 42 14.40 -2.05 -4.23
N ASN A 43 14.84 -0.86 -4.67
CA ASN A 43 16.26 -0.54 -4.81
C ASN A 43 17.01 -0.50 -3.47
N TYR A 44 16.41 0.05 -2.41
CA TYR A 44 17.03 0.10 -1.09
C TYR A 44 17.05 -1.27 -0.41
N ILE A 45 16.02 -2.11 -0.60
CA ILE A 45 16.07 -3.53 -0.24
C ILE A 45 17.19 -4.22 -1.02
N GLY A 46 17.36 -3.86 -2.30
CA GLY A 46 18.46 -4.26 -3.18
C GLY A 46 19.85 -4.07 -2.56
N LYS A 47 20.04 -2.91 -1.91
CA LYS A 47 21.29 -2.46 -1.33
C LYS A 47 21.46 -2.82 0.16
N GLY A 48 20.44 -3.40 0.79
CA GLY A 48 20.44 -3.69 2.23
C GLY A 48 20.23 -2.46 3.13
N ASP A 49 19.87 -1.30 2.58
CA ASP A 49 19.69 -0.07 3.36
C ASP A 49 18.36 -0.11 4.12
N VAL A 50 18.40 -0.50 5.40
CA VAL A 50 17.22 -0.69 6.24
C VAL A 50 16.44 0.62 6.39
N PHE A 51 17.11 1.71 6.73
CA PHE A 51 16.50 3.01 7.01
C PHE A 51 15.78 3.57 5.78
N LEU A 52 16.45 3.62 4.62
CA LEU A 52 15.86 4.14 3.40
C LEU A 52 14.75 3.22 2.87
N SER A 53 14.89 1.90 3.04
CA SER A 53 13.82 0.95 2.68
C SER A 53 12.54 1.19 3.49
N TYR A 54 12.65 1.37 4.81
CA TYR A 54 11.48 1.68 5.66
C TYR A 54 10.92 3.08 5.36
N THR A 55 11.78 4.05 5.04
CA THR A 55 11.37 5.41 4.66
C THR A 55 10.48 5.40 3.42
N THR A 56 10.92 4.74 2.35
CA THR A 56 10.16 4.69 1.09
C THR A 56 8.93 3.79 1.18
N LEU A 57 8.99 2.72 1.99
CA LEU A 57 7.83 1.89 2.30
C LEU A 57 6.75 2.70 3.05
N ARG A 58 7.16 3.52 4.03
CA ARG A 58 6.25 4.41 4.76
C ARG A 58 5.58 5.41 3.83
N ILE A 59 6.35 6.05 2.95
CA ILE A 59 5.82 6.99 1.96
C ILE A 59 4.75 6.29 1.09
N SER A 60 5.02 5.05 0.66
CA SER A 60 4.06 4.26 -0.12
C SER A 60 2.75 4.01 0.65
N LEU A 61 2.84 3.69 1.95
CA LEU A 61 1.67 3.51 2.81
C LEU A 61 0.88 4.82 3.01
N GLU A 62 1.58 5.91 3.29
CA GLU A 62 0.97 7.24 3.46
C GLU A 62 0.24 7.70 2.20
N LEU A 63 0.84 7.51 1.02
CA LEU A 63 0.23 7.82 -0.27
C LEU A 63 -1.04 7.02 -0.52
N ALA A 64 -1.05 5.71 -0.22
CA ALA A 64 -2.21 4.85 -0.40
C ALA A 64 -3.37 5.26 0.53
N ILE A 65 -3.08 5.57 1.79
CA ILE A 65 -4.08 6.06 2.75
C ILE A 65 -4.60 7.44 2.34
N GLN A 66 -3.71 8.34 1.91
CA GLN A 66 -4.10 9.67 1.44
C GLN A 66 -5.01 9.57 0.22
N LEU A 67 -4.70 8.72 -0.77
CA LEU A 67 -5.55 8.47 -1.92
C LEU A 67 -6.95 8.03 -1.47
N ASN A 68 -7.04 7.02 -0.59
CA ASN A 68 -8.31 6.52 -0.08
C ASN A 68 -9.12 7.61 0.64
N TYR A 69 -8.47 8.43 1.46
CA TYR A 69 -9.10 9.54 2.16
C TYR A 69 -9.60 10.62 1.19
N VAL A 70 -8.78 10.99 0.20
CA VAL A 70 -9.10 12.04 -0.77
C VAL A 70 -10.25 11.60 -1.68
N ILE A 71 -10.26 10.36 -2.18
CA ILE A 71 -11.38 9.82 -2.97
C ILE A 71 -12.68 9.86 -2.19
N TRP A 72 -12.67 9.43 -0.93
CA TRP A 72 -13.86 9.52 -0.10
C TRP A 72 -14.36 10.96 0.03
N LYS A 73 -13.44 11.88 0.32
CA LYS A 73 -13.78 13.28 0.52
C LYS A 73 -14.28 13.92 -0.76
N SER A 74 -13.70 13.57 -1.90
CA SER A 74 -14.11 14.03 -3.23
C SER A 74 -15.55 13.61 -3.54
N ILE A 75 -15.93 12.37 -3.22
CA ILE A 75 -17.30 11.87 -3.35
C ILE A 75 -18.24 12.61 -2.39
N LYS A 76 -17.87 12.73 -1.12
CA LYS A 76 -18.71 13.38 -0.09
C LYS A 76 -18.97 14.85 -0.40
N GLU A 77 -17.96 15.58 -0.86
CA GLU A 77 -18.03 17.02 -1.13
C GLU A 77 -18.39 17.33 -2.59
N ARG A 78 -18.56 16.31 -3.45
CA ARG A 78 -18.80 16.45 -4.90
C ARG A 78 -17.76 17.37 -5.58
N LYS A 79 -16.49 17.20 -5.18
CA LYS A 79 -15.35 17.95 -5.71
C LYS A 79 -14.37 17.01 -6.40
N ASP A 80 -13.55 17.54 -7.29
CA ASP A 80 -12.45 16.76 -7.87
C ASP A 80 -11.41 16.39 -6.80
N ALA A 81 -10.81 15.21 -6.93
CA ALA A 81 -9.83 14.69 -5.98
C ALA A 81 -8.56 15.58 -5.89
N ILE A 82 -8.15 16.17 -7.02
CA ILE A 82 -7.00 17.07 -7.09
C ILE A 82 -7.31 18.38 -6.38
N ASP A 83 -8.53 18.89 -6.49
CA ASP A 83 -8.93 20.11 -5.79
C ASP A 83 -8.97 19.91 -4.28
N ILE A 84 -9.46 18.75 -3.82
CA ILE A 84 -9.36 18.35 -2.41
C ILE A 84 -7.89 18.31 -1.96
N LEU A 85 -6.99 17.73 -2.75
CA LEU A 85 -5.57 17.66 -2.42
C LEU A 85 -4.93 19.06 -2.36
N LYS A 86 -5.22 19.93 -3.32
CA LYS A 86 -4.76 21.33 -3.34
C LYS A 86 -5.24 22.10 -2.10
N ASP A 87 -6.51 21.95 -1.73
CA ASP A 87 -7.09 22.59 -0.55
C ASP A 87 -6.44 22.12 0.75
N LEU A 88 -6.10 20.83 0.84
CA LEU A 88 -5.36 20.29 1.98
C LEU A 88 -3.95 20.87 2.04
N SER A 89 -3.24 20.88 0.90
CA SER A 89 -1.88 21.41 0.80
C SER A 89 -1.80 22.90 1.17
N ARG A 90 -2.72 23.74 0.65
CA ARG A 90 -2.81 25.17 1.01
C ARG A 90 -3.02 25.42 2.51
N LYS A 91 -3.65 24.48 3.21
CA LYS A 91 -3.88 24.54 4.66
C LYS A 91 -2.71 23.94 5.47
N GLY A 92 -1.59 23.63 4.82
CA GLY A 92 -0.46 22.92 5.43
C GLY A 92 -0.79 21.50 5.88
N LYS A 93 -1.91 20.92 5.41
CA LYS A 93 -2.34 19.58 5.80
C LYS A 93 -1.73 18.54 4.88
N SER A 94 -0.69 17.88 5.38
CA SER A 94 -0.11 16.67 4.79
C SER A 94 -0.83 15.40 5.30
N PHE A 95 -0.21 14.23 5.13
CA PHE A 95 -0.69 12.99 5.73
C PHE A 95 -0.85 13.14 7.25
N SER A 96 -1.92 12.58 7.81
CA SER A 96 -2.06 12.44 9.26
C SER A 96 -2.76 11.13 9.62
N LEU A 97 -2.48 10.61 10.83
CA LEU A 97 -3.15 9.42 11.37
C LEU A 97 -4.69 9.53 11.39
N LYS A 98 -5.23 10.76 11.41
CA LYS A 98 -6.68 10.99 11.30
C LYS A 98 -7.23 10.48 9.95
N MET A 99 -6.45 10.51 8.88
CA MET A 99 -6.86 9.99 7.56
C MET A 99 -7.17 8.50 7.61
N ILE A 100 -6.45 7.70 8.43
CA ILE A 100 -6.72 6.27 8.64
C ILE A 100 -8.09 6.06 9.29
N LYS A 101 -8.43 6.88 10.30
CA LYS A 101 -9.70 6.75 11.04
C LYS A 101 -10.89 7.19 10.21
N SER A 102 -10.69 8.23 9.39
CA SER A 102 -11.75 8.97 8.69
C SER A 102 -12.18 8.33 7.38
N ALA A 103 -11.34 7.52 6.73
CA ALA A 103 -11.65 6.96 5.43
C ALA A 103 -12.60 5.74 5.58
N PRO A 104 -13.78 5.76 4.94
CA PRO A 104 -14.69 4.62 4.90
C PRO A 104 -14.18 3.52 3.95
N GLY A 105 -14.95 2.44 3.84
CA GLY A 105 -14.61 1.27 3.01
C GLY A 105 -13.71 0.25 3.70
N LEU A 106 -12.94 0.66 4.72
CA LEU A 106 -12.15 -0.26 5.54
C LEU A 106 -12.89 -0.65 6.83
N ALA A 107 -13.02 -1.96 7.07
CA ALA A 107 -13.54 -2.49 8.32
C ALA A 107 -12.72 -1.95 9.52
N GLY A 108 -13.38 -1.71 10.66
CA GLY A 108 -12.73 -1.11 11.84
C GLY A 108 -11.50 -1.89 12.33
N VAL A 109 -11.51 -3.22 12.18
CA VAL A 109 -10.36 -4.09 12.48
C VAL A 109 -9.16 -3.74 11.60
N TYR A 110 -9.35 -3.55 10.30
CA TYR A 110 -8.26 -3.18 9.39
C TYR A 110 -7.73 -1.77 9.67
N ARG A 111 -8.59 -0.80 10.01
CA ARG A 111 -8.12 0.54 10.42
C ARG A 111 -7.21 0.48 11.64
N LYS A 112 -7.55 -0.32 12.65
CA LYS A 112 -6.70 -0.55 13.83
C LYS A 112 -5.37 -1.21 13.46
N GLN A 113 -5.40 -2.23 12.59
CA GLN A 113 -4.17 -2.90 12.15
C GLN A 113 -3.28 -1.95 11.32
N ILE A 114 -3.83 -1.19 10.38
CA ILE A 114 -3.08 -0.20 9.59
C ILE A 114 -2.41 0.84 10.50
N ALA A 115 -3.13 1.35 11.51
CA ALA A 115 -2.54 2.31 12.45
C ALA A 115 -1.38 1.70 13.25
N LYS A 116 -1.51 0.45 13.72
CA LYS A 116 -0.41 -0.28 14.40
C LYS A 116 0.78 -0.51 13.46
N THR A 117 0.52 -0.95 12.23
CA THR A 117 1.55 -1.16 11.21
C THR A 117 2.26 0.15 10.86
N TYR A 118 1.53 1.25 10.75
CA TYR A 118 2.10 2.57 10.53
C TYR A 118 3.06 2.97 11.65
N ILE A 119 2.64 2.83 12.92
CA ILE A 119 3.49 3.15 14.08
C ILE A 119 4.75 2.29 14.07
N LYS A 120 4.60 0.98 13.82
CA LYS A 120 5.73 0.06 13.72
C LYS A 120 6.74 0.49 12.64
N VAL A 121 6.28 0.92 11.48
CA VAL A 121 7.16 1.43 10.41
C VAL A 121 7.77 2.79 10.79
N ALA A 122 6.99 3.65 11.46
CA ALA A 122 7.41 4.97 11.91
C ALA A 122 8.58 4.90 12.91
N GLU A 123 8.65 3.84 13.73
CA GLU A 123 9.75 3.59 14.65
C GLU A 123 11.11 3.45 13.96
N TYR A 124 11.15 3.07 12.68
CA TYR A 124 12.41 2.91 11.92
C TYR A 124 12.89 4.19 11.23
N VAL A 125 12.08 5.25 11.24
CA VAL A 125 12.33 6.46 10.45
C VAL A 125 12.26 7.75 11.26
N HIS A 126 11.72 7.70 12.47
CA HIS A 126 11.78 8.79 13.44
C HIS A 126 12.88 8.52 14.47
N PRO A 127 13.39 9.55 15.18
CA PRO A 127 14.35 9.42 16.29
C PRO A 127 13.79 8.61 17.47
N SER A 128 13.64 7.31 17.28
CA SER A 128 13.20 6.34 18.27
C SER A 128 14.39 5.46 18.68
N TYR A 129 14.26 4.75 19.80
CA TYR A 129 15.25 3.74 20.20
C TYR A 129 15.55 2.74 19.05
N ASN A 130 14.51 2.21 18.41
CA ASN A 130 14.67 1.24 17.31
C ASN A 130 15.39 1.82 16.10
N MET A 131 15.12 3.09 15.75
CA MET A 131 15.84 3.76 14.66
C MET A 131 17.30 3.96 15.04
N LEU A 132 17.58 4.51 16.23
CA LEU A 132 18.95 4.81 16.66
C LEU A 132 19.82 3.55 16.72
N MET A 133 19.27 2.43 17.22
CA MET A 133 20.00 1.16 17.29
C MET A 133 20.26 0.52 15.93
N ARG A 134 19.43 0.83 14.92
CA ARG A 134 19.46 0.17 13.61
C ARG A 134 19.85 1.12 12.46
N PHE A 135 20.18 2.37 12.75
CA PHE A 135 20.48 3.40 11.75
C PHE A 135 21.69 3.04 10.88
N HIS A 136 22.64 2.31 11.46
CA HIS A 136 23.87 1.88 10.79
C HIS A 136 23.79 0.46 10.19
N GLU A 137 22.68 -0.25 10.37
CA GLU A 137 22.51 -1.61 9.84
C GLU A 137 22.41 -1.59 8.31
N ARG A 138 23.14 -2.50 7.67
CA ARG A 138 23.16 -2.68 6.21
C ARG A 138 22.53 -3.99 5.75
N GLU A 139 21.93 -4.73 6.67
CA GLU A 139 21.30 -6.01 6.37
C GLU A 139 19.91 -6.06 6.98
N MET A 140 18.95 -6.46 6.14
CA MET A 140 17.57 -6.70 6.57
C MET A 140 17.46 -8.12 7.10
N ASN A 141 16.83 -8.28 8.25
CA ASN A 141 16.55 -9.61 8.81
C ASN A 141 15.16 -10.11 8.38
N GLU A 142 14.85 -11.37 8.70
CA GLU A 142 13.56 -11.99 8.39
C GLU A 142 12.35 -11.20 8.91
N LYS A 143 12.45 -10.60 10.11
CA LYS A 143 11.39 -9.78 10.71
C LYS A 143 11.11 -8.50 9.91
N ASP A 144 12.12 -7.94 9.25
CA ASP A 144 11.95 -6.82 8.34
C ASP A 144 11.11 -7.25 7.13
N PHE A 145 11.46 -8.35 6.47
CA PHE A 145 10.71 -8.84 5.32
C PHE A 145 9.24 -9.18 5.66
N HIS A 146 8.97 -9.72 6.85
CA HIS A 146 7.60 -9.90 7.32
C HIS A 146 6.84 -8.58 7.49
N THR A 147 7.51 -7.55 8.04
CA THR A 147 6.92 -6.22 8.21
C THR A 147 6.63 -5.58 6.86
N PHE A 148 7.55 -5.69 5.90
CA PHE A 148 7.38 -5.19 4.53
C PHE A 148 6.18 -5.84 3.85
N ARG A 149 6.09 -7.18 3.93
CA ARG A 149 4.94 -7.92 3.40
C ARG A 149 3.62 -7.43 3.99
N ASP A 150 3.54 -7.25 5.30
CA ASP A 150 2.30 -6.76 5.96
C ASP A 150 1.92 -5.36 5.47
N VAL A 151 2.89 -4.47 5.28
CA VAL A 151 2.64 -3.13 4.74
C VAL A 151 2.17 -3.21 3.29
N ILE A 152 2.82 -4.02 2.46
CA ILE A 152 2.44 -4.22 1.06
C ILE A 152 1.04 -4.80 0.96
N ASP A 153 0.67 -5.74 1.83
CA ASP A 153 -0.69 -6.31 1.90
C ASP A 153 -1.74 -5.23 2.19
N PHE A 154 -1.47 -4.32 3.13
CA PHE A 154 -2.37 -3.19 3.39
C PHE A 154 -2.46 -2.21 2.24
N ILE A 155 -1.33 -1.85 1.61
CA ILE A 155 -1.34 -0.96 0.45
C ILE A 155 -2.15 -1.61 -0.67
N MET A 156 -1.90 -2.88 -0.97
CA MET A 156 -2.59 -3.63 -2.00
C MET A 156 -4.09 -3.73 -1.72
N LEU A 157 -4.48 -4.01 -0.48
CA LEU A 157 -5.88 -3.99 -0.05
C LEU A 157 -6.53 -2.62 -0.31
N ILE A 158 -5.87 -1.53 0.09
CA ILE A 158 -6.40 -0.17 -0.08
C ILE A 158 -6.56 0.16 -1.56
N ILE A 159 -5.51 -0.05 -2.36
CA ILE A 159 -5.52 0.25 -3.80
C ILE A 159 -6.58 -0.60 -4.53
N SER A 160 -6.79 -1.85 -4.11
CA SER A 160 -7.79 -2.74 -4.71
C SER A 160 -9.23 -2.20 -4.63
N HIS A 161 -9.53 -1.30 -3.68
CA HIS A 161 -10.86 -0.67 -3.59
C HIS A 161 -11.10 0.38 -4.68
N HIS A 162 -10.05 0.83 -5.37
CA HIS A 162 -10.08 1.98 -6.27
C HIS A 162 -9.75 1.62 -7.72
N VAL A 163 -9.42 0.36 -7.98
CA VAL A 163 -9.23 -0.15 -9.34
C VAL A 163 -10.58 -0.63 -9.91
N PRO A 164 -10.90 -0.33 -11.17
CA PRO A 164 -12.17 -0.73 -11.79
C PRO A 164 -12.21 -2.22 -12.15
N TYR A 165 -11.05 -2.86 -12.34
CA TYR A 165 -10.90 -4.28 -12.63
C TYR A 165 -9.66 -4.83 -11.94
N ILE A 166 -9.61 -6.15 -11.78
CA ILE A 166 -8.45 -6.85 -11.21
C ILE A 166 -7.49 -7.19 -12.36
N PRO A 167 -6.26 -6.64 -12.38
CA PRO A 167 -5.33 -6.81 -13.51
C PRO A 167 -4.45 -8.07 -13.37
N PHE A 168 -4.92 -9.11 -12.66
CA PHE A 168 -4.10 -10.29 -12.34
C PHE A 168 -4.50 -11.52 -13.14
N THR A 169 -3.49 -12.23 -13.65
CA THR A 169 -3.66 -13.58 -14.22
C THR A 169 -3.89 -14.60 -13.09
N ALA A 170 -4.31 -15.82 -13.44
CA ALA A 170 -4.47 -16.90 -12.46
C ALA A 170 -3.15 -17.22 -11.72
N GLU A 171 -2.03 -17.22 -12.44
CA GLU A 171 -0.70 -17.44 -11.87
C GLU A 171 -0.29 -16.32 -10.90
N GLU A 172 -0.60 -15.06 -11.23
CA GLU A 172 -0.34 -13.93 -10.35
C GLU A 172 -1.23 -13.98 -9.10
N LEU A 173 -2.48 -14.41 -9.22
CA LEU A 173 -3.36 -14.63 -8.06
C LEU A 173 -2.78 -15.72 -7.13
N MET A 174 -2.23 -16.80 -7.69
CA MET A 174 -1.52 -17.82 -6.92
C MET A 174 -0.25 -17.25 -6.26
N SER A 175 0.46 -16.37 -6.94
CA SER A 175 1.61 -15.65 -6.39
C SER A 175 1.22 -14.74 -5.21
N ILE A 176 0.08 -14.05 -5.28
CA ILE A 176 -0.44 -13.24 -4.17
C ILE A 176 -0.77 -14.13 -2.96
N SER A 177 -1.36 -15.31 -3.18
CA SER A 177 -1.69 -16.24 -2.09
C SER A 177 -0.45 -16.77 -1.37
N THR A 178 0.61 -17.10 -2.12
CA THR A 178 1.84 -17.74 -1.62
C THR A 178 2.88 -16.76 -1.07
N THR A 179 2.78 -15.48 -1.44
CA THR A 179 3.61 -14.39 -0.87
C THR A 179 3.17 -13.98 0.53
N GLY A 180 1.99 -14.42 0.98
CA GLY A 180 1.44 -14.11 2.30
C GLY A 180 0.67 -12.78 2.37
N LEU A 181 0.17 -12.30 1.23
CA LEU A 181 -0.68 -11.11 1.11
C LEU A 181 -2.15 -11.49 1.36
N HIS A 182 -2.43 -12.00 2.55
CA HIS A 182 -3.71 -12.68 2.84
C HIS A 182 -4.93 -11.74 2.74
N ARG A 183 -4.79 -10.47 3.15
CA ARG A 183 -5.93 -9.54 3.19
C ARG A 183 -6.31 -9.11 1.79
N SER A 184 -5.33 -8.73 0.98
CA SER A 184 -5.52 -8.33 -0.41
C SER A 184 -6.01 -9.52 -1.23
N TYR A 185 -5.45 -10.72 -1.07
CA TYR A 185 -5.90 -11.93 -1.76
C TYR A 185 -7.39 -12.19 -1.53
N LYS A 186 -7.82 -12.23 -0.25
CA LYS A 186 -9.22 -12.46 0.11
C LYS A 186 -10.16 -11.41 -0.49
N TYR A 187 -9.72 -10.15 -0.49
CA TYR A 187 -10.50 -9.05 -1.07
C TYR A 187 -10.61 -9.17 -2.59
N ILE A 188 -9.48 -9.40 -3.27
CA ILE A 188 -9.40 -9.54 -4.73
C ILE A 188 -10.28 -10.68 -5.20
N LEU A 189 -10.22 -11.86 -4.56
CA LEU A 189 -11.08 -12.99 -4.90
C LEU A 189 -12.58 -12.65 -4.74
N LYS A 190 -12.94 -11.95 -3.67
CA LYS A 190 -14.34 -11.52 -3.44
C LYS A 190 -14.83 -10.60 -4.56
N VAL A 191 -13.99 -9.66 -5.01
CA VAL A 191 -14.34 -8.73 -6.10
C VAL A 191 -14.39 -9.47 -7.44
N PHE A 192 -13.41 -10.31 -7.72
CA PHE A 192 -13.33 -11.12 -8.94
C PHE A 192 -14.55 -12.03 -9.10
N ALA A 193 -14.95 -12.74 -8.03
CA ALA A 193 -16.12 -13.61 -8.04
C ALA A 193 -17.44 -12.85 -8.26
N LYS A 194 -17.54 -11.59 -7.80
CA LYS A 194 -18.71 -10.74 -8.07
C LYS A 194 -18.78 -10.29 -9.52
N GLY A 195 -17.64 -9.92 -10.11
CA GLY A 195 -17.57 -9.51 -11.52
C GLY A 195 -17.97 -10.63 -12.50
N GLN A 196 -17.60 -11.88 -12.19
CA GLN A 196 -18.00 -13.05 -13.00
C GLN A 196 -19.49 -13.39 -12.88
N LYS A 197 -20.13 -13.15 -11.73
CA LYS A 197 -21.57 -13.37 -11.57
C LYS A 197 -22.38 -12.37 -12.41
N GLN A 198 -21.99 -11.10 -12.41
CA GLN A 198 -22.66 -10.07 -13.22
C GLN A 198 -22.53 -10.31 -14.72
N THR A 199 -21.45 -10.92 -15.20
CA THR A 199 -21.29 -11.26 -16.62
C THR A 199 -22.09 -12.49 -17.05
N LYS A 200 -22.32 -13.46 -16.16
CA LYS A 200 -23.18 -14.63 -16.42
C LYS A 200 -24.68 -14.34 -16.39
N GLU A 201 -25.11 -13.31 -15.66
CA GLU A 201 -26.52 -12.87 -15.62
C GLU A 201 -26.90 -12.01 -16.84
N LEU A 202 -25.93 -11.58 -17.64
CA LEU A 202 -26.10 -10.76 -18.85
C LEU A 202 -25.86 -11.55 -20.15
N SER A 203 -25.51 -12.84 -20.05
CA SER A 203 -25.28 -13.78 -21.17
C SER A 203 -26.38 -14.82 -21.25
#